data_AF-A0A547P3Y9-F1
#
_entry.id   AF-A0A547P3Y9-F1
#
_cell.length_a   1.000
_cell.length_b   1.000
_cell.length_c   1.000
_cell.angle_alpha   90.00
_cell.angle_beta   90.00
_cell.angle_gamma   90.00
#
_symmetry.space_group_name_H-M   'P 1'
#
loop_
_entity.id
_entity.type
_entity.pdbx_description
1 polymer ?
#
loop_
_entity_poly.entity_id
_entity_poly.type
_entity_poly.pdbx_seq_one_letter_code
_entity_poly.pdbx_strand_id
1 'polypeptide(L)' 'MANRYALRMDQPDSWTIFDIFTGQPVELKHQVMVGMNVRDAEAMADRLNSRDVKRRAKADRKS' A
#
# COMPACT_ATOMS: atom_id res chain seq x y z
N MET A 1 -14.07 -2.45 -5.17
CA MET A 1 -12.98 -3.27 -4.59
C MET A 1 -12.48 -2.60 -3.34
N ALA A 2 -12.21 -3.35 -2.26
CA ALA A 2 -11.58 -2.82 -1.07
C ALA A 2 -10.08 -2.55 -1.30
N ASN A 3 -9.53 -1.54 -0.62
CA ASN A 3 -8.11 -1.23 -0.63
C ASN A 3 -7.30 -2.37 0.00
N ARG A 4 -6.13 -2.67 -0.57
CA ARG A 4 -5.20 -3.71 -0.09
C ARG A 4 -4.12 -3.15 0.82
N TYR A 5 -3.72 -1.91 0.56
CA TYR A 5 -2.62 -1.27 1.25
C TYR A 5 -3.18 -0.17 2.15
N ALA A 6 -2.73 -0.16 3.40
CA ALA A 6 -3.15 0.80 4.41
C ALA A 6 -1.93 1.41 5.10
N LEU A 7 -2.18 2.51 5.82
CA LEU A 7 -1.17 3.21 6.60
C LEU A 7 -1.25 2.79 8.07
N ARG A 8 -0.09 2.57 8.68
CA ARG A 8 0.06 2.39 10.12
C ARG A 8 1.11 3.34 10.63
N MET A 9 0.80 4.08 11.69
CA MET A 9 1.79 4.91 12.39
C MET A 9 2.54 4.02 13.38
N ASP A 10 3.82 3.78 13.13
CA ASP A 10 4.67 2.96 14.02
C ASP A 10 5.38 3.84 15.08
N GLN A 11 5.67 5.09 14.73
CA GLN A 11 6.23 6.12 15.63
C GLN A 11 5.62 7.49 15.25
N PRO A 12 5.68 8.52 16.12
CA PRO A 12 5.19 9.86 15.77
C PRO A 12 5.77 10.33 14.42
N ASP A 13 4.89 10.78 13.53
CA ASP A 13 5.20 11.23 12.16
C ASP A 13 5.92 10.21 11.24
N SER A 14 5.99 8.95 11.64
CA SER A 14 6.64 7.87 10.91
C SER A 14 5.62 6.78 10.57
N TRP A 15 5.26 6.75 9.30
CA TRP A 15 4.23 5.89 8.73
C TRP A 15 4.82 4.74 7.93
N THR A 16 4.14 3.61 8.06
CA THR A 16 4.42 2.38 7.34
C THR A 16 3.24 2.05 6.45
N ILE A 17 3.53 1.73 5.20
CA ILE A 17 2.53 1.17 4.28
C ILE A 17 2.58 -0.35 4.44
N PHE A 18 1.46 -0.96 4.79
CA PHE A 18 1.37 -2.40 4.97
C PHE A 18 0.24 -3.01 4.13
N ASP A 19 0.40 -4.28 3.79
CA ASP A 19 -0.63 -5.08 3.15
C ASP A 19 -1.60 -5.61 4.22
N ILE A 20 -2.89 -5.31 4.09
CA ILE A 20 -3.89 -5.69 5.09
C ILE A 20 -4.08 -7.21 5.21
N PHE A 21 -3.73 -7.98 4.19
CA PHE A 21 -3.92 -9.44 4.19
C PHE A 21 -2.76 -10.17 4.85
N THR A 22 -1.54 -9.66 4.70
CA THR A 22 -0.33 -10.28 5.30
C THR A 22 0.10 -9.60 6.58
N GLY A 23 -0.34 -8.37 6.83
CA GLY A 23 0.14 -7.51 7.91
C GLY A 23 1.58 -7.03 7.71
N GLN A 24 2.22 -7.37 6.60
CA GLN A 24 3.62 -7.07 6.35
C GLN A 24 3.79 -5.69 5.70
N PRO A 25 4.89 -4.98 6.03
CA PRO A 25 5.27 -3.77 5.30
C PRO A 25 5.42 -4.05 3.79
N VAL A 26 5.03 -3.08 2.98
CA VAL A 26 5.20 -3.17 1.54
C VAL A 26 6.69 -3.05 1.20
N GLU A 27 7.18 -3.96 0.36
CA GLU A 27 8.51 -3.86 -0.24
C GLU A 27 8.40 -3.47 -1.72
N LEU A 28 9.07 -2.40 -2.12
CA LEU A 28 9.15 -1.94 -3.50
C LEU A 28 10.61 -1.75 -3.90
N LYS A 29 11.05 -2.42 -4.96
CA LYS A 29 12.41 -2.30 -5.51
C LYS A 29 13.51 -2.51 -4.44
N HIS A 30 13.35 -3.50 -3.57
CA HIS A 30 14.25 -3.79 -2.44
C HIS A 30 14.27 -2.73 -1.33
N GLN A 31 13.26 -1.84 -1.30
CA GLN A 31 13.07 -0.87 -0.23
C GLN A 31 11.77 -1.16 0.51
N VAL A 32 11.87 -1.27 1.83
CA VAL A 32 10.71 -1.42 2.72
C VAL A 32 10.09 -0.05 2.98
N MET A 33 8.78 0.07 2.79
CA MET A 33 8.02 1.32 2.86
C MET A 33 7.63 1.66 4.31
N VAL A 34 8.64 1.91 5.14
CA VAL A 34 8.54 2.27 6.57
C VAL A 34 9.18 3.63 6.80
N GLY A 35 8.86 4.29 7.91
CA GLY A 35 9.52 5.57 8.27
C GLY A 35 9.14 6.74 7.36
N MET A 36 8.01 6.66 6.67
CA MET A 36 7.57 7.68 5.72
C MET A 36 6.87 8.82 6.45
N ASN A 37 7.01 10.05 5.95
CA ASN A 37 6.12 11.12 6.38
C ASN A 37 4.69 10.85 5.88
N VAL A 38 3.70 11.47 6.54
CA VAL A 38 2.28 11.23 6.26
C VAL A 38 1.90 11.49 4.79
N ARG A 39 2.38 12.59 4.20
CA ARG A 39 1.99 13.01 2.84
C ARG A 39 2.48 12.03 1.78
N ASP A 40 3.74 11.59 1.90
CA ASP A 40 4.33 10.63 0.98
C ASP A 40 3.72 9.24 1.17
N ALA A 41 3.41 8.87 2.41
CA ALA A 41 2.75 7.60 2.73
C ALA A 41 1.34 7.53 2.12
N GLU A 42 0.54 8.59 2.27
CA GLU A 42 -0.81 8.71 1.68
C GLU A 42 -0.76 8.62 0.16
N ALA A 43 0.06 9.45 -0.49
CA ALA A 43 0.18 9.45 -1.95
C ALA A 43 0.63 8.09 -2.51
N MET A 44 1.52 7.40 -1.79
CA MET A 44 1.98 6.08 -2.18
C MET A 44 0.92 5.00 -1.97
N ALA A 45 0.20 5.02 -0.84
CA ALA A 45 -0.89 4.08 -0.56
C ALA A 45 -2.00 4.20 -1.63
N ASP A 46 -2.38 5.42 -2.01
CA ASP A 46 -3.36 5.67 -3.06
C ASP A 46 -2.90 5.13 -4.43
N ARG A 47 -1.62 5.34 -4.77
CA ARG A 47 -1.03 4.81 -6.00
C ARG A 47 -1.04 3.28 -6.02
N LEU A 48 -0.70 2.66 -4.89
CA LEU A 48 -0.65 1.20 -4.76
C LEU A 48 -2.04 0.58 -4.85
N ASN A 49 -3.03 1.15 -4.15
CA ASN A 49 -4.42 0.72 -4.20
C ASN A 49 -5.02 0.90 -5.59
N SER A 50 -4.81 2.06 -6.23
CA SER A 50 -5.26 2.31 -7.61
C SER A 50 -4.70 1.29 -8.61
N ARG A 51 -3.42 0.89 -8.45
CA ARG A 51 -2.79 -0.13 -9.29
C ARG A 51 -3.38 -1.51 -9.03
N ASP A 52 -3.62 -1.86 -7.77
CA ASP A 52 -4.19 -3.15 -7.39
C ASP A 52 -5.64 -3.31 -7.89
N VAL A 53 -6.48 -2.28 -7.74
CA VAL A 53 -7.85 -2.26 -8.28
C VAL A 53 -7.85 -2.48 -9.80
N LYS A 54 -6.98 -1.77 -10.53
CA LYS A 54 -6.83 -1.96 -11.99
C LYS A 54 -6.36 -3.36 -12.36
N ARG A 55 -5.46 -3.95 -11.56
CA ARG A 55 -4.97 -5.32 -11.78
C ARG A 55 -6.08 -6.34 -11.58
N ARG A 56 -6.85 -6.22 -10.49
CA ARG A 56 -7.98 -7.13 -10.18
C ARG A 56 -9.08 -7.05 -11.23
N ALA A 57 -9.49 -5.84 -11.62
CA ALA A 57 -10.49 -5.66 -12.67
C ALA A 57 -10.08 -6.30 -14.02
N LYS A 58 -8.79 -6.29 -14.36
CA LYS A 58 -8.27 -6.97 -15.56
C LYS A 58 -8.25 -8.49 -15.43
N ALA A 59 -7.98 -9.01 -14.23
CA ALA A 59 -8.00 -10.45 -13.97
C ALA A 59 -9.44 -10.98 -14.01
N ASP A 60 -10.39 -10.27 -13.40
CA ASP A 60 -11.81 -10.63 -13.40
C ASP A 60 -12.40 -10.66 -14.82
N ARG A 61 -11.99 -9.73 -15.70
CA ARG A 61 -12.42 -9.71 -17.11
C ARG A 61 -11.89 -10.89 -17.94
N LYS A 62 -10.83 -11.57 -17.49
CA LYS A 62 -10.23 -12.72 -18.18
C LYS A 62 -10.71 -14.07 -17.63
N SER A 63 -11.55 -14.05 -16.59
CA SER A 63 -12.14 -15.23 -15.97
C SER A 63 -13.47 -15.62 -16.63
#